data_AF-A0A382B8W5-F1
#
_entry.id   AF-A0A382B8W5-F1
#
_cell.length_a   1.000
_cell.length_b   1.000
_cell.length_c   1.000
_cell.angle_alpha   90.00
_cell.angle_beta   90.00
_cell.angle_gamma   90.00
#
_symmetry.space_group_name_H-M   'P 1'
#
loop_
_entity.id
_entity.type
_entity.pdbx_description
1 polymer ?
#
loop_
_entity_poly.entity_id
_entity_poly.type
_entity_poly.pdbx_seq_one_letter_code
_entity_poly.pdbx_strand_id
1 'polypeptide(L)'
;PQVLQWDTADLAELHNDPSDHVFARMQPDSVAHAFRAWHPWHGVTTYRNEQVQRARLWRYLTDDDTYDVDHYLTRLEGRARLVGR
;
A
#
# COMPACT_ATOMS: atom_id res chain seq x y z
N PRO A 1 -25.17 -0.88 7.89
CA PRO A 1 -23.69 -0.73 7.82
C PRO A 1 -23.04 -2.11 7.58
N GLN A 2 -22.35 -2.28 6.46
CA GLN A 2 -21.57 -3.50 6.20
C GLN A 2 -20.27 -3.41 7.00
N VAL A 3 -20.15 -4.19 8.07
CA VAL A 3 -18.91 -4.31 8.85
C VAL A 3 -18.23 -5.59 8.38
N LEU A 4 -17.30 -5.48 7.44
CA LEU A 4 -16.40 -6.58 7.10
C LEU A 4 -15.34 -6.63 8.19
N GLN A 5 -15.51 -7.56 9.13
CA GLN A 5 -14.48 -7.90 10.11
C GLN A 5 -13.56 -8.94 9.46
N TRP A 6 -12.54 -8.46 8.75
CA TRP A 6 -11.43 -9.33 8.35
C TRP A 6 -10.69 -9.78 9.61
N ASP A 7 -10.35 -11.06 9.68
CA ASP A 7 -9.34 -11.51 10.62
C ASP A 7 -7.98 -10.97 10.14
N THR A 8 -7.28 -10.26 11.03
CA THR A 8 -5.99 -9.62 10.76
C THR A 8 -4.88 -10.19 11.63
N ALA A 9 -5.11 -11.30 12.32
CA ALA A 9 -4.15 -11.87 13.27
C ALA A 9 -2.80 -12.21 12.62
N ASP A 10 -2.80 -12.57 11.33
CA ASP A 10 -1.62 -12.93 10.55
C ASP A 10 -0.84 -11.73 10.00
N LEU A 11 -1.42 -10.51 10.00
CA LEU A 11 -0.74 -9.32 9.46
C LEU A 11 0.54 -8.97 10.24
N ALA A 12 0.58 -9.28 11.53
CA ALA A 12 1.75 -9.06 12.38
C ALA A 12 2.94 -9.97 12.04
N GLU A 13 2.71 -11.05 11.30
CA GLU A 13 3.76 -11.98 10.86
C GLU A 13 4.44 -11.53 9.55
N LEU A 14 3.85 -10.55 8.86
CA LEU A 14 4.36 -10.05 7.59
C LEU A 14 5.48 -9.02 7.80
N HIS A 15 6.53 -9.09 6.98
CA HIS A 15 7.62 -8.13 6.99
C HIS A 15 7.11 -6.78 6.44
N ASN A 16 7.08 -5.77 7.31
CA ASN A 16 6.58 -4.43 6.99
C ASN A 16 7.42 -3.30 7.62
N ASP A 17 8.68 -3.55 7.94
CA ASP A 17 9.55 -2.53 8.51
C ASP A 17 9.61 -1.29 7.58
N PRO A 18 9.77 -0.06 8.12
CA PRO A 18 9.84 1.15 7.30
C PRO A 18 10.88 1.08 6.17
N SER A 19 11.92 0.27 6.37
CA SER A 19 12.97 0.03 5.40
C SER A 19 12.49 -0.68 4.11
N ASP A 20 11.34 -1.36 4.15
CA ASP A 20 10.72 -2.06 3.02
C ASP A 20 9.84 -1.15 2.15
N HIS A 21 9.45 0.01 2.68
CA HIS A 21 8.65 0.99 1.96
C HIS A 21 9.50 1.81 0.97
N VAL A 22 10.81 1.56 0.94
CA VAL A 22 11.75 2.17 0.01
C VAL A 22 11.40 1.79 -1.43
N PHE A 23 11.47 2.81 -2.30
CA PHE A 23 11.17 2.67 -3.72
C PHE A 23 11.96 1.52 -4.35
N ALA A 24 11.25 0.63 -5.04
CA ALA A 24 11.81 -0.51 -5.76
C ALA A 24 12.70 -1.47 -4.93
N ARG A 25 12.61 -1.45 -3.59
CA ARG A 25 13.23 -2.50 -2.77
C ARG A 25 12.46 -3.81 -2.96
N MET A 26 13.18 -4.83 -3.42
CA MET A 26 12.63 -6.17 -3.62
C MET A 26 13.03 -7.05 -2.44
N GLN A 27 12.11 -7.22 -1.50
CA GLN A 27 12.24 -8.09 -0.33
C GLN A 27 11.13 -9.15 -0.43
N PRO A 28 11.42 -10.40 -0.85
CA PRO A 28 10.40 -11.37 -1.28
C PRO A 28 9.28 -11.67 -0.28
N ASP A 29 9.54 -11.50 1.01
CA ASP A 29 8.66 -11.72 2.15
C ASP A 29 7.96 -10.44 2.65
N SER A 30 8.19 -9.29 2.01
CA SER A 30 7.58 -8.03 2.45
C SER A 30 6.21 -7.77 1.83
N VAL A 31 5.37 -7.07 2.60
CA VAL A 31 4.07 -6.57 2.14
C VAL A 31 4.23 -5.73 0.87
N ALA A 32 5.29 -4.91 0.82
CA ALA A 32 5.57 -4.06 -0.32
C ALA A 32 5.91 -4.88 -1.58
N HIS A 33 6.59 -6.04 -1.45
CA HIS A 33 6.81 -6.94 -2.57
C HIS A 33 5.51 -7.60 -3.04
N ALA A 34 4.68 -8.09 -2.11
CA ALA A 34 3.38 -8.66 -2.43
C ALA A 34 2.47 -7.66 -3.16
N PHE A 35 2.52 -6.38 -2.79
CA PHE A 35 1.72 -5.33 -3.42
C PHE A 35 2.25 -4.87 -4.78
N ARG A 36 3.55 -5.05 -5.04
CA ARG A 36 4.18 -4.82 -6.36
C ARG A 36 4.01 -6.00 -7.32
N ALA A 37 3.36 -7.09 -6.89
CA ALA A 37 3.16 -8.24 -7.75
C ALA A 37 2.36 -7.86 -9.00
N TRP A 38 2.96 -8.08 -10.17
CA TRP A 38 2.29 -7.89 -11.45
C TRP A 38 1.45 -9.14 -11.78
N HIS A 39 0.18 -8.95 -12.14
CA HIS A 39 -0.69 -10.03 -12.58
C HIS A 39 -1.00 -9.92 -14.09
N PRO A 40 -1.31 -11.04 -14.78
CA PRO A 40 -1.54 -11.03 -16.24
C PRO A 40 -2.68 -10.13 -16.71
N TRP A 41 -3.63 -9.80 -15.85
CA TRP A 41 -4.76 -8.92 -16.15
C TRP A 41 -4.48 -7.43 -15.87
N HIS A 42 -3.28 -7.08 -15.36
CA HIS A 42 -2.93 -5.69 -15.12
C HIS A 42 -2.58 -4.97 -16.43
N GLY A 43 -3.18 -3.80 -16.62
CA GLY A 43 -2.67 -2.76 -17.51
C GLY A 43 -1.74 -1.82 -16.73
N VAL A 44 -0.90 -1.07 -17.45
CA VAL A 44 0.08 -0.14 -16.84
C VAL A 44 -0.58 0.88 -15.89
N THR A 45 -1.74 1.39 -16.26
CA THR A 45 -2.48 2.37 -15.45
C THR A 45 -3.24 1.70 -14.30
N THR A 46 -3.85 0.54 -14.52
CA THR A 46 -4.59 -0.19 -13.47
C THR A 46 -3.66 -0.71 -12.39
N TYR A 47 -2.44 -1.15 -12.75
CA TYR A 47 -1.42 -1.55 -11.79
C TYR A 47 -1.08 -0.46 -10.77
N ARG A 48 -0.84 0.78 -11.23
CA ARG A 48 -0.56 1.91 -10.33
C ARG A 48 -1.76 2.24 -9.44
N ASN A 49 -2.97 2.22 -9.99
CA ASN A 49 -4.18 2.46 -9.21
C ASN A 49 -4.38 1.38 -8.14
N GLU A 50 -4.13 0.10 -8.46
CA GLU A 50 -4.20 -0.97 -7.48
C GLU A 50 -3.21 -0.79 -6.34
N GLN A 51 -1.96 -0.43 -6.61
CA GLN A 51 -0.98 -0.16 -5.55
C GLN A 51 -1.46 0.92 -4.57
N VAL A 52 -2.08 1.99 -5.08
CA VAL A 52 -2.68 3.04 -4.23
C VAL A 52 -3.82 2.48 -3.36
N GLN A 53 -4.71 1.65 -3.93
CA GLN A 53 -5.83 1.09 -3.16
C GLN A 53 -5.37 0.05 -2.15
N ARG A 54 -4.37 -0.78 -2.50
CA ARG A 54 -3.75 -1.74 -1.58
C ARG A 54 -3.07 -1.03 -0.42
N ALA A 55 -2.36 0.07 -0.68
CA ALA A 55 -1.79 0.89 0.39
C ALA A 55 -2.87 1.45 1.33
N ARG A 56 -3.96 2.02 0.79
CA ARG A 56 -5.10 2.49 1.61
C ARG A 56 -5.75 1.38 2.44
N LEU A 57 -5.93 0.21 1.85
CA LEU A 57 -6.48 -0.96 2.54
C LEU A 57 -5.54 -1.39 3.67
N TRP A 58 -4.23 -1.43 3.43
CA TRP A 58 -3.25 -1.73 4.47
C TRP A 58 -3.35 -0.75 5.64
N ARG A 59 -3.28 0.57 5.38
CA ARG A 59 -3.43 1.60 6.42
C ARG A 59 -4.70 1.42 7.25
N TYR A 60 -5.81 1.06 6.60
CA TYR A 60 -7.08 0.81 7.27
C TYR A 60 -7.08 -0.46 8.13
N LEU A 61 -6.45 -1.55 7.67
CA LEU A 61 -6.43 -2.83 8.38
C LEU A 61 -5.45 -2.85 9.55
N THR A 62 -4.33 -2.12 9.45
CA THR A 62 -3.23 -2.14 10.43
C THR A 62 -3.15 -0.90 11.30
N ASP A 63 -3.94 0.14 11.02
CA ASP A 63 -3.83 1.47 11.63
C ASP A 63 -2.44 2.14 11.42
N ASP A 64 -1.65 1.64 10.46
CA ASP A 64 -0.38 2.25 10.03
C ASP A 64 -0.68 3.36 9.02
N ASP A 65 -0.76 4.61 9.48
CA ASP A 65 -1.03 5.76 8.62
C ASP A 65 0.14 6.15 7.70
N THR A 66 1.32 5.53 7.87
CA THR A 66 2.56 5.88 7.16
C THR A 66 2.82 5.03 5.93
N TYR A 67 2.25 3.81 5.86
CA TYR A 67 2.51 2.87 4.77
C TYR A 67 2.25 3.45 3.38
N ASP A 68 3.23 3.39 2.48
CA ASP A 68 3.10 3.90 1.10
C ASP A 68 4.03 3.16 0.13
N VAL A 69 3.47 2.23 -0.65
CA VAL A 69 4.23 1.50 -1.67
C VAL A 69 4.74 2.48 -2.72
N ASP A 70 6.06 2.60 -2.86
CA ASP A 70 6.70 3.46 -3.86
C ASP A 70 6.31 4.96 -3.78
N HIS A 71 5.90 5.44 -2.59
CA HIS A 71 5.64 6.86 -2.30
C HIS A 71 4.48 7.50 -3.12
N TYR A 72 3.45 6.73 -3.47
CA TYR A 72 2.31 7.25 -4.24
C TYR A 72 1.38 8.14 -3.40
N LEU A 73 0.97 7.69 -2.21
CA LEU A 73 0.05 8.42 -1.34
C LEU A 73 0.65 9.76 -0.91
N THR A 74 1.92 9.75 -0.54
CA THR A 74 2.63 10.96 -0.12
C THR A 74 2.68 12.00 -1.24
N ARG A 75 2.88 11.59 -2.51
CA ARG A 75 2.79 12.52 -3.65
C ARG A 75 1.39 13.08 -3.83
N LEU A 76 0.36 12.26 -3.68
CA LEU A 76 -1.03 12.69 -3.82
C LEU A 76 -1.44 13.65 -2.71
N GLU A 77 -1.10 13.36 -1.46
CA GLU A 77 -1.34 14.19 -0.29
C GLU A 77 -0.57 15.51 -0.37
N GLY A 78 0.71 15.46 -0.75
CA GLY A 78 1.53 16.64 -0.99
C GLY A 78 0.94 17.53 -2.08
N ARG A 79 0.46 16.94 -3.17
CA ARG A 79 -0.24 17.68 -4.24
C ARG A 79 -1.55 18.29 -3.74
N ALA A 80 -2.36 17.56 -2.96
CA ALA A 80 -3.60 18.07 -2.40
C ALA A 80 -3.36 19.31 -1.52
N ARG A 81 -2.31 19.26 -0.68
CA ARG A 81 -1.88 20.39 0.16
C ARG A 81 -1.52 21.63 -0.65
N LEU A 82 -0.88 21.46 -1.81
CA LEU A 82 -0.54 22.57 -2.72
C LEU A 82 -1.77 23.16 -3.43
N VAL A 83 -2.81 22.35 -3.67
CA VAL A 83 -4.02 22.76 -4.39
C VAL A 83 -5.08 23.34 -3.44
N GLY A 84 -4.87 23.28 -2.12
CA GLY A 84 -5.69 24.01 -1.15
C GLY A 84 -7.14 23.55 -1.13
N ARG A 85 -7.36 22.27 -0.78
CA ARG A 85 -8.61 21.84 -0.15
C ARG A 85 -8.32 21.44 1.28
#